data_AF-A0A1Q8LWU3-F1
#
_entry.id   AF-A0A1Q8LWU3-F1
#
_cell.length_a   1.000
_cell.length_b   1.000
_cell.length_c   1.000
_cell.angle_alpha   90.00
_cell.angle_beta   90.00
_cell.angle_gamma   90.00
#
_symmetry.space_group_name_H-M   'P 1'
#
loop_
_entity.id
_entity.type
_entity.pdbx_description
1 polymer ?
#
loop_
_entity_poly.entity_id
_entity_poly.type
_entity_poly.pdbx_seq_one_letter_code
_entity_poly.pdbx_strand_id
1 'polypeptide(L)'
;MAQQNTKANAAVIEQVAARHEQTGSTLMSLVSRSAGTVEGLLGTKNSALGVATNQAWDDLVTFAQRNQQELQHLATGMRETARENIAQDEAGAQGIPQGTN
;
A
#
# COMPACT_ATOMS: atom_id res chain seq x y z
N MET A 1 -12.79 -11.04 26.52
CA MET A 1 -11.41 -10.56 26.29
C MET A 1 -10.94 -10.74 24.84
N ALA A 2 -11.25 -11.86 24.15
CA ALA A 2 -10.82 -12.09 22.76
C ALA A 2 -11.30 -11.01 21.76
N GLN A 3 -12.61 -10.71 21.71
CA GLN A 3 -13.17 -9.70 20.80
C GLN A 3 -12.55 -8.31 20.91
N GLN A 4 -12.14 -7.90 22.11
CA GLN A 4 -11.53 -6.59 22.34
C GLN A 4 -10.10 -6.53 21.78
N ASN A 5 -9.39 -7.67 21.83
CA ASN A 5 -8.04 -7.83 21.29
C ASN A 5 -8.05 -7.84 19.75
N THR A 6 -9.05 -8.49 19.14
CA THR A 6 -9.21 -8.54 17.67
C THR A 6 -9.57 -7.17 17.09
N LYS A 7 -10.45 -6.40 17.76
CA LYS A 7 -10.77 -5.01 17.37
C LYS A 7 -9.57 -4.07 17.53
N ALA A 8 -8.77 -4.23 18.59
CA ALA A 8 -7.53 -3.47 18.76
C ALA A 8 -6.51 -3.81 17.65
N ASN A 9 -6.35 -5.08 17.30
CA ASN A 9 -5.48 -5.50 16.20
C ASN A 9 -5.96 -4.97 14.84
N ALA A 10 -7.27 -4.90 14.58
CA ALA A 10 -7.80 -4.31 13.35
C ALA A 10 -7.46 -2.81 13.21
N ALA A 11 -7.49 -2.05 14.30
CA ALA A 11 -7.08 -0.64 14.29
C ALA A 11 -5.59 -0.47 13.99
N VAL A 12 -4.74 -1.36 14.53
CA VAL A 12 -3.30 -1.39 14.21
C VAL A 12 -3.08 -1.75 12.74
N ILE A 13 -3.80 -2.75 12.23
CA ILE A 13 -3.75 -3.17 10.83
C ILE A 13 -4.14 -2.00 9.91
N GLU A 14 -5.17 -1.24 10.24
CA GLU A 14 -5.57 -0.06 9.46
C GLU A 14 -4.48 1.02 9.44
N GLN A 15 -3.83 1.29 10.57
CA GLN A 15 -2.70 2.25 10.60
C GLN A 15 -1.54 1.79 9.71
N VAL A 16 -1.21 0.49 9.75
CA VAL A 16 -0.13 -0.06 8.93
C VAL A 16 -0.50 -0.03 7.44
N ALA A 17 -1.74 -0.40 7.09
CA ALA A 17 -2.27 -0.33 5.73
C ALA A 17 -2.21 1.10 5.17
N ALA A 18 -2.70 2.09 5.94
CA ALA A 18 -2.64 3.50 5.56
C ALA A 18 -1.20 4.00 5.37
N ARG A 19 -0.25 3.52 6.19
CA ARG A 19 1.17 3.86 6.06
C ARG A 19 1.79 3.28 4.77
N HIS A 20 1.42 2.07 4.38
CA HIS A 20 1.84 1.49 3.11
C HIS A 20 1.30 2.29 1.92
N GLU A 21 0.02 2.67 1.93
CA GLU A 21 -0.59 3.51 0.90
C GLU A 21 0.12 4.88 0.79
N GLN A 22 0.38 5.52 1.93
CA GLN A 22 1.12 6.79 1.99
C GLN A 22 2.55 6.65 1.45
N THR A 23 3.24 5.55 1.77
CA THR A 23 4.61 5.28 1.31
C THR A 23 4.64 5.15 -0.21
N GLY A 24 3.70 4.38 -0.79
CA GLY A 24 3.57 4.22 -2.23
C GLY A 24 3.29 5.55 -2.95
N SER A 25 2.36 6.35 -2.43
CA SER A 25 2.03 7.67 -2.97
C SER A 25 3.23 8.64 -2.91
N THR A 26 3.99 8.60 -1.82
CA THR A 26 5.18 9.43 -1.63
C THR A 26 6.28 9.06 -2.63
N LEU A 27 6.55 7.76 -2.82
CA LEU A 27 7.50 7.27 -3.82
C LEU A 27 7.13 7.76 -5.23
N MET A 28 5.86 7.57 -5.63
CA MET A 28 5.39 8.02 -6.94
C MET A 28 5.52 9.54 -7.13
N SER A 29 5.24 10.32 -6.08
CA SER A 29 5.37 11.78 -6.10
C SER A 29 6.81 12.25 -6.23
N LEU A 30 7.74 11.61 -5.50
CA LEU A 30 9.17 11.91 -5.56
C LEU A 30 9.74 11.61 -6.95
N VAL A 31 9.35 10.47 -7.51
CA VAL A 31 9.72 10.09 -8.87
C VAL A 31 9.17 11.13 -9.84
N SER A 32 7.87 11.38 -9.86
CA SER A 32 7.27 12.36 -10.80
C SER A 32 7.89 13.77 -10.74
N ARG A 33 8.32 14.25 -9.57
CA ARG A 33 9.01 15.55 -9.45
C ARG A 33 10.44 15.52 -9.98
N SER A 34 11.14 14.42 -9.76
CA SER A 34 12.51 14.24 -10.24
C SER A 34 12.53 14.09 -11.77
N ALA A 35 11.47 13.52 -12.37
CA ALA A 35 11.24 13.47 -13.82
C ALA A 35 11.41 14.83 -14.48
N GLY A 36 10.61 15.81 -14.03
CA GLY A 36 10.57 17.14 -14.62
C GLY A 36 11.89 17.88 -14.46
N THR A 37 12.66 17.56 -13.41
CA THR A 37 14.00 18.12 -13.20
C THR A 37 15.00 17.54 -14.20
N VAL A 38 14.97 16.21 -14.40
CA VAL A 38 15.87 15.50 -15.32
C VAL A 38 15.59 15.87 -16.78
N GLU A 39 14.32 15.89 -17.19
CA GLU A 39 13.91 16.32 -18.54
C GLU A 39 14.31 17.77 -18.83
N GLY A 40 14.19 18.67 -17.83
CA GLY A 40 14.58 20.07 -17.95
C GLY A 40 16.09 20.29 -18.02
N LEU A 41 16.89 19.43 -17.39
CA LEU A 41 18.35 19.51 -17.39
C LEU A 41 18.99 18.91 -18.65
N LEU A 42 18.41 17.84 -19.19
CA LEU A 42 19.11 17.06 -20.21
C LEU A 42 18.95 17.57 -21.64
N GLY A 43 17.93 18.38 -21.97
CA GLY A 43 17.83 19.19 -23.20
C GLY A 43 18.08 18.49 -24.56
N THR A 44 18.42 17.21 -24.59
CA THR A 44 19.05 16.53 -25.72
C THR A 44 18.50 15.12 -25.82
N LYS A 45 17.25 15.00 -26.30
CA LYS A 45 16.68 13.73 -26.74
C LYS A 45 17.49 13.04 -27.86
N ASN A 46 18.50 13.73 -28.40
CA ASN A 46 19.34 13.27 -29.52
C ASN A 46 20.75 12.83 -29.10
N SER A 47 21.13 12.89 -27.80
CA SER A 47 22.41 12.35 -27.34
C SER A 47 22.21 10.95 -26.74
N ALA A 48 23.20 10.06 -26.89
CA ALA A 48 23.14 8.73 -26.29
C ALA A 48 22.94 8.79 -24.76
N LEU A 49 23.52 9.80 -24.11
CA LEU A 49 23.34 10.05 -22.68
C LEU A 49 21.91 10.49 -22.34
N GLY A 50 21.31 11.37 -23.15
CA GLY A 50 19.92 11.80 -22.95
C GLY A 50 18.92 10.65 -23.14
N VAL A 51 19.14 9.80 -24.16
CA VAL A 51 18.32 8.59 -24.38
C VAL A 51 18.45 7.63 -23.20
N ALA A 52 19.68 7.31 -22.77
CA ALA A 52 19.91 6.40 -21.65
C ALA A 52 19.30 6.94 -20.34
N THR A 53 19.35 8.26 -20.12
CA THR A 53 18.78 8.85 -18.91
C THR A 53 17.26 8.86 -18.94
N ASN A 54 16.64 9.14 -20.09
CA ASN A 54 15.18 9.01 -20.23
C ASN A 54 14.72 7.56 -20.04
N GLN A 55 15.47 6.58 -20.55
CA GLN A 55 15.16 5.16 -20.32
C GLN A 55 15.25 4.80 -18.84
N ALA A 56 16.32 5.20 -18.15
CA ALA A 56 16.46 4.99 -16.71
C ALA A 56 15.34 5.68 -15.91
N TRP A 57 14.82 6.80 -16.43
CA TRP A 57 13.69 7.50 -15.87
C TRP A 57 12.38 6.72 -16.01
N ASP A 58 12.09 6.21 -17.21
CA ASP A 58 10.93 5.38 -17.49
C ASP A 58 10.93 4.09 -16.64
N ASP A 59 12.11 3.49 -16.45
CA ASP A 59 12.30 2.32 -15.59
C ASP A 59 11.97 2.66 -14.12
N LEU A 60 12.38 3.84 -13.64
CA LEU A 60 12.09 4.29 -12.27
C LEU A 60 10.60 4.59 -12.06
N VAL A 61 9.93 5.18 -13.06
CA VAL A 61 8.48 5.40 -13.04
C VAL A 61 7.74 4.08 -12.97
N THR A 62 8.11 3.12 -13.82
CA THR A 62 7.54 1.77 -13.83
C THR A 62 7.73 1.08 -12.48
N PHE A 63 8.93 1.17 -11.92
CA PHE A 63 9.23 0.65 -10.59
C PHE A 63 8.34 1.28 -9.51
N ALA A 64 8.19 2.60 -9.50
CA ALA A 64 7.38 3.30 -8.50
C ALA A 64 5.89 2.95 -8.61
N GLN A 65 5.36 2.86 -9.84
CA GLN A 65 3.98 2.42 -10.08
C GLN A 65 3.74 1.01 -9.57
N ARG A 66 4.65 0.08 -9.87
CA ARG A 66 4.56 -1.30 -9.39
C ARG A 66 4.58 -1.38 -7.87
N ASN A 67 5.49 -0.66 -7.21
CA ASN A 67 5.54 -0.62 -5.75
C ASN A 67 4.26 -0.01 -5.15
N GLN A 68 3.72 1.05 -5.76
CA GLN A 68 2.47 1.63 -5.30
C GLN A 68 1.32 0.61 -5.38
N GLN A 69 1.21 -0.14 -6.49
CA GLN A 69 0.19 -1.17 -6.65
C GLN A 69 0.37 -2.32 -5.65
N GLU A 70 1.60 -2.79 -5.44
CA GLU A 70 1.90 -3.87 -4.48
C GLU A 70 1.57 -3.43 -3.04
N LEU A 71 1.89 -2.19 -2.66
CA LEU A 71 1.55 -1.64 -1.35
C LEU A 71 0.05 -1.46 -1.15
N GLN A 72 -0.68 -1.05 -2.20
CA GLN A 72 -2.15 -0.97 -2.17
C GLN A 72 -2.80 -2.35 -2.05
N HIS A 73 -2.28 -3.33 -2.77
CA HIS A 73 -2.76 -4.71 -2.69
C HIS A 73 -2.53 -5.30 -1.31
N LEU A 74 -1.34 -5.10 -0.73
CA LEU A 74 -1.01 -5.50 0.63
C LEU A 74 -1.95 -4.83 1.66
N ALA A 75 -2.15 -3.51 1.55
CA ALA A 75 -3.06 -2.78 2.42
C ALA A 75 -4.50 -3.32 2.34
N THR A 76 -4.96 -3.66 1.13
CA THR A 76 -6.29 -4.23 0.90
C THR A 76 -6.41 -5.62 1.54
N GLY A 77 -5.47 -6.52 1.27
CA GLY A 77 -5.47 -7.86 1.85
C GLY A 77 -5.40 -7.85 3.38
N MET A 78 -4.59 -6.96 3.94
CA MET A 78 -4.53 -6.74 5.40
C MET A 78 -5.90 -6.35 5.98
N ARG A 79 -6.63 -5.42 5.34
CA ARG A 79 -7.97 -5.00 5.75
C ARG A 79 -9.00 -6.11 5.62
N GLU A 80 -8.92 -6.90 4.55
CA GLU A 80 -9.81 -8.06 4.34
C GLU A 80 -9.63 -9.11 5.43
N THR A 81 -8.38 -9.52 5.70
CA THR A 81 -8.08 -10.47 6.79
C THR A 81 -8.54 -9.93 8.15
N ALA A 82 -8.35 -8.64 8.43
CA ALA A 82 -8.84 -8.04 9.67
C ALA A 82 -10.37 -8.11 9.79
N ARG A 83 -11.10 -7.85 8.70
CA ARG A 83 -12.57 -7.94 8.65
C ARG A 83 -13.06 -9.38 8.86
N GLU A 84 -12.42 -10.34 8.20
CA GLU A 84 -12.74 -11.77 8.36
C GLU A 84 -12.54 -12.23 9.80
N ASN A 85 -11.43 -11.85 10.43
CA ASN A 85 -11.16 -12.19 11.83
C ASN A 85 -12.20 -11.60 12.78
N ILE A 86 -12.63 -10.34 12.57
CA ILE A 86 -13.71 -9.72 13.36
C ILE A 86 -15.03 -10.47 13.14
N ALA A 87 -15.38 -10.79 11.91
CA ALA A 87 -16.63 -11.48 11.59
C ALA A 87 -16.68 -12.89 12.20
N GLN A 88 -15.56 -13.62 12.19
CA GLN A 88 -15.44 -14.93 12.84
C GLN A 88 -15.60 -14.83 14.36
N ASP A 89 -14.98 -13.84 15.00
CA ASP A 89 -15.10 -13.58 16.43
C ASP A 89 -16.53 -13.18 16.86
N GLU A 90 -17.25 -12.46 15.99
CA GLU A 90 -18.65 -12.09 16.23
C GLU A 90 -19.59 -13.29 16.04
N ALA A 91 -19.37 -14.11 15.01
CA ALA A 91 -20.12 -15.35 14.79
C ALA A 91 -19.89 -16.38 15.91
N GLY A 92 -18.64 -16.57 16.35
CA GLY A 92 -18.30 -17.48 17.44
C GLY A 92 -18.90 -17.06 18.79
N ALA A 93 -19.08 -15.77 19.03
CA ALA A 93 -19.74 -15.27 20.23
C ALA A 93 -21.27 -15.42 20.21
N GLN A 94 -21.89 -15.41 19.02
CA GLN A 94 -23.33 -15.63 18.86
C GLN A 94 -23.72 -17.12 18.87
N GLY A 95 -22.77 -18.02 18.63
CA GLY A 95 -22.97 -19.47 18.56
C GLY A 95 -22.91 -20.22 19.90
N ILE A 96 -22.71 -19.55 21.04
CA ILE A 96 -22.83 -20.20 22.36
C ILE A 96 -24.30 -20.17 22.77
N PRO A 97 -25.06 -21.28 22.70
CA PRO A 97 -26.38 -21.34 23.32
C PRO A 97 -26.18 -21.07 24.81
N GLN A 98 -26.82 -20.01 25.31
CA GLN A 98 -27.06 -19.85 26.74
C GLN A 98 -27.93 -21.03 27.16
N GLY A 99 -27.27 -22.12 27.57
CA GLY A 99 -27.92 -23.26 28.18
C GLY A 99 -28.73 -22.76 29.36
N THR A 100 -30.03 -22.78 29.19
CA THR A 100 -31.06 -22.51 30.18
C THR A 100 -30.85 -23.43 31.39
N ASN A 101 -30.74 -22.83 32.58
CA ASN A 101 -30.98 -23.53 33.86
C ASN A 101 -32.39 -24.10 33.91
#